data_AF-A0A6A6WGC9-F1
#
_entry.id   AF-A0A6A6WGC9-F1
#
_cell.length_a   1.000
_cell.length_b   1.000
_cell.length_c   1.000
_cell.angle_alpha   90.00
_cell.angle_beta   90.00
_cell.angle_gamma   90.00
#
_symmetry.space_group_name_H-M   'P 1'
#
loop_
_entity.id
_entity.type
_entity.pdbx_description
1 polymer ?
#
loop_
_entity_poly.entity_id
_entity_poly.type
_entity_poly.pdbx_seq_one_letter_code
_entity_poly.pdbx_strand_id
1 'polypeptide(L)'
;MLAFTFSLSLLSMTSLVYAAPAPPLSPPAFYLVTTAQNAAKSPSSQLAEVSALSLFDPFSQPNYLVRTIEAGYGSLPAFTLTKGRLHTTSLGPHGIGTFVFNSTDIGDDTELQFVADAESTKGRLALYKGYLLTVAGDNGGWTICPGVLGQDVIKWRGTATGCRKTYVHAVRDAPY
;
A
#
# COMPACT_ATOMS: atom_id res chain seq x y z
N MET A 1 -75.73 22.26 -31.22
CA MET A 1 -75.78 21.42 -30.00
C MET A 1 -75.60 19.98 -30.46
N LEU A 2 -74.60 19.17 -30.09
CA LEU A 2 -73.50 19.21 -29.14
C LEU A 2 -72.30 18.53 -29.84
N ALA A 3 -71.06 19.02 -29.67
CA ALA A 3 -69.85 18.32 -30.08
C ALA A 3 -69.32 17.48 -28.91
N PHE A 4 -69.12 16.18 -29.14
CA PHE A 4 -68.58 15.23 -28.16
C PHE A 4 -67.05 15.26 -28.20
N THR A 5 -66.41 15.75 -27.14
CA THR A 5 -64.96 15.66 -26.92
C THR A 5 -64.64 14.40 -26.11
N PHE A 6 -63.89 13.46 -26.70
CA PHE A 6 -63.40 12.26 -26.01
C PHE A 6 -61.99 12.54 -25.45
N SER A 7 -61.87 12.48 -24.11
CA SER A 7 -60.62 12.73 -23.38
C SER A 7 -59.68 11.51 -23.45
N LEU A 8 -58.42 11.74 -23.85
CA LEU A 8 -57.36 10.74 -23.89
C LEU A 8 -56.62 10.73 -22.55
N SER A 9 -56.73 9.65 -21.78
CA SER A 9 -56.02 9.49 -20.49
C SER A 9 -54.65 8.85 -20.71
N LEU A 10 -53.57 9.57 -20.39
CA LEU A 10 -52.20 9.04 -20.41
C LEU A 10 -51.88 8.30 -19.10
N LEU A 11 -51.62 6.98 -19.19
CA LEU A 11 -51.01 6.21 -18.11
C LEU A 11 -49.51 6.54 -18.02
N SER A 12 -49.09 7.13 -16.90
CA SER A 12 -47.67 7.33 -16.58
C SER A 12 -47.11 6.09 -15.88
N MET A 13 -46.21 5.37 -16.55
CA MET A 13 -45.45 4.27 -15.95
C MET A 13 -44.26 4.85 -15.18
N THR A 14 -44.24 4.69 -13.85
CA THR A 14 -43.08 5.01 -13.00
C THR A 14 -42.12 3.84 -13.00
N SER A 15 -40.98 3.98 -13.68
CA SER A 15 -39.90 3.00 -13.64
C SER A 15 -39.15 3.10 -12.31
N LEU A 16 -39.22 2.06 -11.49
CA LEU A 16 -38.35 1.88 -10.32
C LEU A 16 -36.92 1.63 -10.81
N VAL A 17 -36.07 2.66 -10.74
CA VAL A 17 -34.64 2.54 -11.00
C VAL A 17 -34.01 1.82 -9.81
N TYR A 18 -33.73 0.53 -9.98
CA TYR A 18 -32.93 -0.26 -9.04
C TYR A 18 -31.48 0.23 -9.12
N ALA A 19 -31.07 1.05 -8.14
CA ALA A 19 -29.68 1.49 -8.03
C ALA A 19 -28.81 0.28 -7.67
N ALA A 20 -28.01 -0.20 -8.62
CA ALA A 20 -27.01 -1.21 -8.35
C ALA A 20 -26.02 -0.68 -7.29
N PRO A 21 -25.61 -1.51 -6.31
CA PRO A 21 -24.60 -1.11 -5.35
C PRO A 21 -23.31 -0.74 -6.10
N ALA A 22 -22.78 0.45 -5.82
CA ALA A 22 -21.50 0.88 -6.36
C ALA A 22 -20.41 -0.14 -5.98
N PRO A 23 -19.48 -0.48 -6.90
CA PRO A 23 -18.37 -1.34 -6.57
C PRO A 23 -17.59 -0.73 -5.39
N PRO A 24 -17.11 -1.54 -4.44
CA PRO A 24 -16.29 -1.02 -3.33
C PRO A 24 -15.10 -0.28 -3.92
N LEU A 25 -14.94 1.00 -3.56
CA LEU A 25 -13.81 1.82 -3.97
C LEU A 25 -12.53 1.17 -3.44
N SER A 26 -11.77 0.51 -4.32
CA SER A 26 -10.42 0.06 -3.98
C SER A 26 -9.61 1.28 -3.54
N PRO A 27 -8.90 1.23 -2.40
CA PRO A 27 -8.04 2.34 -2.00
C PRO A 27 -7.07 2.70 -3.13
N PRO A 28 -6.84 3.99 -3.42
CA PRO A 28 -5.89 4.37 -4.46
C PRO A 28 -4.49 3.83 -4.11
N ALA A 29 -3.77 3.36 -5.12
CA ALA A 29 -2.41 2.89 -4.94
C ALA A 29 -1.48 4.05 -4.52
N PHE A 30 -0.45 3.72 -3.75
CA PHE A 30 0.55 4.66 -3.24
C PHE A 30 1.94 4.03 -3.26
N TYR A 31 2.97 4.87 -3.21
CA TYR A 31 4.35 4.43 -2.99
C TYR A 31 4.67 4.48 -1.50
N LEU A 32 5.60 3.63 -1.08
CA LEU A 32 6.14 3.67 0.27
C LEU A 32 7.51 4.34 0.26
N VAL A 33 7.72 5.27 1.18
CA VAL A 33 9.00 5.95 1.40
C VAL A 33 9.34 5.95 2.87
N THR A 34 10.62 5.94 3.18
CA THR A 34 11.14 6.21 4.52
C THR A 34 11.47 7.70 4.66
N THR A 35 11.42 8.23 5.88
CA THR A 35 11.82 9.61 6.18
C THR A 35 12.13 9.75 7.68
N ALA A 36 12.97 10.73 8.04
CA ALA A 36 13.27 11.06 9.42
C ALA A 36 12.11 11.79 10.15
N GLN A 37 11.10 12.27 9.44
CA GLN A 37 10.02 13.08 10.03
C GLN A 37 8.68 12.37 10.06
N ASN A 38 7.90 12.65 11.10
CA ASN A 38 6.52 12.16 11.22
C ASN A 38 5.56 12.90 10.28
N ALA A 39 5.77 14.21 10.07
CA ALA A 39 4.81 15.05 9.37
C ALA A 39 4.86 14.79 7.85
N ALA A 40 3.70 14.56 7.23
CA ALA A 40 3.60 14.51 5.78
C ALA A 40 4.03 15.83 5.13
N LYS A 41 4.62 15.73 3.93
CA LYS A 41 4.82 16.84 3.00
C LYS A 41 4.46 16.42 1.59
N SER A 42 3.99 17.38 0.80
CA SER A 42 3.71 17.22 -0.62
C SER A 42 4.39 18.36 -1.38
N PRO A 43 5.26 18.09 -2.36
CA PRO A 43 5.65 16.76 -2.85
C PRO A 43 6.49 15.96 -1.83
N SER A 44 6.51 14.64 -1.96
CA SER A 44 7.25 13.72 -1.09
C SER A 44 8.76 13.95 -1.12
N SER A 45 9.29 14.54 -2.20
CA SER A 45 10.69 14.97 -2.32
C SER A 45 11.12 16.04 -1.30
N GLN A 46 10.17 16.75 -0.68
CA GLN A 46 10.47 17.69 0.41
C GLN A 46 10.61 17.00 1.77
N LEU A 47 10.43 15.69 1.83
CA LEU A 47 10.64 14.94 3.06
C LEU A 47 12.14 14.86 3.39
N ALA A 48 12.52 15.07 4.65
CA ALA A 48 13.89 14.95 5.12
C ALA A 48 14.34 13.49 5.09
N GLU A 49 15.55 13.26 4.57
CA GLU A 49 16.17 11.92 4.46
C GLU A 49 15.23 10.91 3.79
N VAL A 50 14.54 11.35 2.73
CA VAL A 50 13.56 10.51 2.06
C VAL A 50 14.24 9.47 1.18
N SER A 51 13.82 8.21 1.32
CA SER A 51 14.25 7.13 0.43
C SER A 51 13.06 6.26 0.07
N ALA A 52 12.96 5.93 -1.21
CA ALA A 52 11.90 5.06 -1.69
C ALA A 52 12.13 3.60 -1.27
N LEU A 53 11.02 2.87 -1.13
CA LEU A 53 11.04 1.44 -0.82
C LEU A 53 10.76 0.61 -2.07
N SER A 54 11.52 -0.49 -2.23
CA SER A 54 11.34 -1.42 -3.33
C SER A 54 11.41 -2.87 -2.84
N LEU A 55 10.79 -3.77 -3.61
CA LEU A 55 10.87 -5.20 -3.36
C LEU A 55 12.29 -5.70 -3.64
N PHE A 56 12.73 -6.65 -2.83
CA PHE A 56 14.08 -7.19 -2.88
C PHE A 56 14.05 -8.69 -2.66
N ASP A 57 14.56 -9.43 -3.63
CA ASP A 57 14.73 -10.89 -3.55
C ASP A 57 16.23 -11.21 -3.67
N PRO A 58 16.93 -11.31 -2.53
CA PRO A 58 18.37 -11.54 -2.52
C PRO A 58 18.76 -12.95 -3.00
N PHE A 59 17.88 -13.94 -2.86
CA PHE A 59 18.24 -15.36 -2.93
C PHE A 59 17.26 -16.24 -3.73
N SER A 60 16.39 -15.66 -4.57
CA SER A 60 15.34 -16.41 -5.26
C SER A 60 14.42 -17.16 -4.30
N GLN A 61 14.06 -16.50 -3.20
CA GLN A 61 13.29 -17.06 -2.10
C GLN A 61 11.77 -16.82 -2.31
N PRO A 62 10.87 -17.54 -1.63
CA PRO A 62 9.42 -17.42 -1.87
C PRO A 62 8.82 -16.07 -1.44
N ASN A 63 9.57 -15.27 -0.68
CA ASN A 63 9.16 -13.97 -0.16
C ASN A 63 10.08 -12.84 -0.64
N TYR A 64 9.49 -11.69 -0.96
CA TYR A 64 10.23 -10.45 -1.14
C TYR A 64 10.47 -9.77 0.22
N LEU A 65 11.68 -9.27 0.42
CA LEU A 65 11.99 -8.27 1.44
C LEU A 65 11.67 -6.88 0.91
N VAL A 66 11.63 -5.89 1.80
CA VAL A 66 11.58 -4.47 1.41
C VAL A 66 12.90 -3.80 1.78
N ARG A 67 13.51 -3.15 0.79
CA ARG A 67 14.73 -2.36 0.97
C ARG A 67 14.54 -0.90 0.60
N THR A 68 15.39 -0.04 1.14
CA THR A 68 15.56 1.32 0.63
C THR A 68 16.30 1.30 -0.70
N ILE A 69 15.91 2.18 -1.61
CA ILE A 69 16.60 2.40 -2.89
C ILE A 69 16.93 3.88 -3.08
N GLU A 70 17.97 4.12 -3.87
CA GLU A 70 18.35 5.47 -4.30
C GLU A 70 17.45 5.99 -5.42
N ALA A 71 17.53 7.30 -5.66
CA ALA A 71 16.84 7.94 -6.76
C ALA A 71 17.30 7.35 -8.12
N GLY A 72 16.35 7.23 -9.05
CA GLY A 72 16.64 6.73 -10.40
C GLY A 72 16.66 5.21 -10.56
N TYR A 73 16.44 4.43 -9.49
CA TYR A 73 16.23 2.98 -9.63
C TYR A 73 14.90 2.70 -10.35
N GLY A 74 14.95 1.94 -11.44
CA GLY A 74 13.91 1.89 -12.48
C GLY A 74 12.59 1.18 -12.16
N SER A 75 12.25 0.95 -10.89
CA SER A 75 10.97 0.33 -10.51
C SER A 75 10.60 0.65 -9.07
N LEU A 76 9.50 1.39 -8.92
CA LEU A 76 8.84 1.65 -7.64
C LEU A 76 7.57 0.82 -7.55
N PRO A 77 7.49 -0.16 -6.64
CA PRO A 77 6.26 -0.90 -6.43
C PRO A 77 5.16 0.04 -5.94
N ALA A 78 4.01 -0.03 -6.59
CA ALA A 78 2.78 0.58 -6.09
C ALA A 78 2.12 -0.37 -5.10
N PHE A 79 1.64 0.18 -3.99
CA PHE A 79 1.02 -0.57 -2.91
C PHE A 79 -0.45 -0.16 -2.73
N THR A 80 -1.29 -1.11 -2.33
CA THR A 80 -2.59 -0.81 -1.72
C THR A 80 -2.62 -1.39 -0.31
N LEU A 81 -3.56 -0.91 0.52
CA LEU A 81 -3.73 -1.41 1.89
C LEU A 81 -5.19 -1.84 2.08
N THR A 82 -5.41 -3.13 2.28
CA THR A 82 -6.74 -3.68 2.57
C THR A 82 -6.62 -4.71 3.68
N LYS A 83 -7.66 -4.80 4.54
CA LYS A 83 -7.71 -5.73 5.70
C LYS A 83 -6.46 -5.75 6.58
N GLY A 84 -5.74 -4.64 6.64
CA GLY A 84 -4.53 -4.48 7.44
C GLY A 84 -3.27 -5.14 6.86
N ARG A 85 -3.25 -5.39 5.54
CA ARG A 85 -2.07 -5.88 4.81
C ARG A 85 -1.80 -4.99 3.60
N LEU A 86 -0.52 -4.80 3.32
CA LEU A 86 -0.08 -4.17 2.08
C LEU A 86 -0.12 -5.20 0.96
N HIS A 87 -0.51 -4.73 -0.22
CA HIS A 87 -0.61 -5.49 -1.45
C HIS A 87 0.24 -4.83 -2.49
N THR A 88 0.96 -5.60 -3.29
CA THR A 88 1.65 -5.08 -4.47
C THR A 88 1.71 -6.13 -5.55
N THR A 89 1.85 -5.70 -6.79
CA THR A 89 1.98 -6.60 -7.94
C THR A 89 3.43 -6.59 -8.40
N SER A 90 4.02 -7.77 -8.53
CA SER A 90 5.40 -7.92 -8.99
C SER A 90 5.56 -9.15 -9.87
N LEU A 91 6.67 -9.21 -10.60
CA LEU A 91 7.10 -10.44 -11.24
C LEU A 91 7.39 -11.50 -10.16
N GLY A 92 7.12 -12.77 -10.48
CA GLY A 92 7.52 -13.88 -9.62
C GLY A 92 9.02 -14.15 -9.64
N PRO A 93 9.49 -15.10 -8.80
CA PRO A 93 10.87 -15.58 -8.86
C PRO A 93 11.29 -15.95 -10.29
N HIS A 94 12.53 -15.60 -10.65
CA HIS A 94 13.08 -15.75 -12.01
C HIS A 94 12.33 -14.99 -13.12
N GLY A 95 11.51 -13.99 -12.77
CA GLY A 95 10.75 -13.20 -13.74
C GLY A 95 9.56 -13.94 -14.36
N ILE A 96 9.17 -15.09 -13.80
CA ILE A 96 8.09 -15.90 -14.33
C ILE A 96 6.76 -15.38 -13.77
N GLY A 97 5.89 -14.93 -14.68
CA GLY A 97 4.53 -14.50 -14.34
C GLY A 97 4.49 -13.22 -13.49
N THR A 98 3.28 -12.69 -13.34
CA THR A 98 2.99 -11.54 -12.49
C THR A 98 2.00 -11.97 -11.43
N PHE A 99 2.34 -11.75 -10.16
CA PHE A 99 1.54 -12.16 -9.01
C PHE A 99 1.24 -10.98 -8.09
N VAL A 100 0.17 -11.13 -7.31
CA VAL A 100 -0.11 -10.24 -6.18
C VAL A 100 0.62 -10.80 -4.96
N PHE A 101 1.41 -9.93 -4.33
CA PHE A 101 2.13 -10.21 -3.11
C PHE A 101 1.54 -9.43 -1.95
N ASN A 102 1.39 -10.11 -0.83
CA ASN A 102 0.77 -9.59 0.38
C ASN A 102 1.81 -9.49 1.48
N SER A 103 1.76 -8.41 2.26
CA SER A 103 2.63 -8.28 3.42
C SER A 103 2.32 -9.38 4.43
N THR A 104 3.35 -9.98 5.01
CA THR A 104 3.20 -10.92 6.13
C THR A 104 2.77 -10.21 7.41
N ASP A 105 2.48 -10.99 8.45
CA ASP A 105 2.24 -10.41 9.78
C ASP A 105 3.53 -9.81 10.34
N ILE A 106 3.38 -8.66 10.99
CA ILE A 106 4.51 -7.89 11.52
C ILE A 106 4.53 -8.01 13.04
N GLY A 107 5.65 -8.52 13.53
CA GLY A 107 6.04 -8.61 14.94
C GLY A 107 7.27 -7.76 15.26
N ASP A 108 7.64 -7.71 16.52
CA ASP A 108 8.86 -7.02 16.95
C ASP A 108 10.11 -7.72 16.38
N ASP A 109 11.08 -6.92 15.93
CA ASP A 109 12.31 -7.34 15.25
C ASP A 109 12.12 -8.11 13.93
N THR A 110 10.91 -8.05 13.35
CA THR A 110 10.60 -8.69 12.06
C THR A 110 10.76 -7.72 10.90
N GLU A 111 11.21 -8.25 9.75
CA GLU A 111 11.26 -7.51 8.49
C GLU A 111 9.86 -7.37 7.88
N LEU A 112 9.64 -6.26 7.20
CA LEU A 112 8.49 -6.14 6.29
C LEU A 112 8.76 -7.01 5.07
N GLN A 113 7.98 -8.08 4.92
CA GLN A 113 8.12 -9.07 3.86
C GLN A 113 6.80 -9.28 3.13
N PHE A 114 6.89 -9.79 1.91
CA PHE A 114 5.79 -9.96 0.98
C PHE A 114 5.79 -11.36 0.37
N VAL A 115 4.65 -12.06 0.41
CA VAL A 115 4.50 -13.42 -0.09
C VAL A 115 3.37 -13.52 -1.10
N ALA A 116 3.54 -14.38 -2.10
CA ALA A 116 2.48 -14.75 -3.04
C ALA A 116 1.55 -15.78 -2.38
N ASP A 117 0.67 -15.32 -1.49
CA ASP A 117 -0.31 -16.16 -0.79
C ASP A 117 -1.69 -15.51 -0.79
N ALA A 118 -2.75 -16.31 -0.74
CA ALA A 118 -4.09 -15.81 -0.55
C ALA A 118 -4.22 -15.17 0.85
N GLU A 119 -4.86 -14.01 0.94
CA GLU A 119 -5.12 -13.36 2.23
C GLU A 119 -5.96 -14.28 3.14
N SER A 120 -5.31 -14.98 4.07
CA SER A 120 -5.99 -15.91 4.98
C SER A 120 -6.35 -15.26 6.33
N THR A 121 -5.68 -14.19 6.74
CA THR A 121 -5.89 -13.52 8.03
C THR A 121 -5.87 -11.98 7.93
N LYS A 122 -6.58 -11.32 8.85
CA LYS A 122 -6.55 -9.85 9.00
C LYS A 122 -5.19 -9.43 9.55
N GLY A 123 -4.52 -8.51 8.85
CA GLY A 123 -3.24 -7.96 9.28
C GLY A 123 -3.37 -6.79 10.26
N ARG A 124 -2.21 -6.24 10.64
CA ARG A 124 -2.07 -5.19 11.67
C ARG A 124 -1.71 -3.82 11.12
N LEU A 125 -1.53 -3.69 9.80
CA LEU A 125 -1.13 -2.44 9.17
C LEU A 125 -2.30 -1.46 9.04
N ALA A 126 -2.05 -0.17 9.23
CA ALA A 126 -3.03 0.88 8.96
C ALA A 126 -2.33 2.16 8.50
N LEU A 127 -3.05 3.02 7.77
CA LEU A 127 -2.60 4.39 7.49
C LEU A 127 -3.15 5.36 8.53
N TYR A 128 -2.29 5.90 9.38
CA TYR A 128 -2.63 7.00 10.28
C TYR A 128 -2.61 8.33 9.52
N LYS A 129 -3.66 9.13 9.71
CA LYS A 129 -3.90 10.40 8.98
C LYS A 129 -3.83 10.25 7.45
N GLY A 130 -3.99 9.04 6.92
CA GLY A 130 -3.96 8.74 5.49
C GLY A 130 -2.57 8.67 4.85
N TYR A 131 -1.48 8.76 5.62
CA TYR A 131 -0.12 8.74 5.05
C TYR A 131 0.92 8.00 5.90
N LEU A 132 0.77 7.88 7.22
CA LEU A 132 1.75 7.16 8.03
C LEU A 132 1.40 5.68 8.12
N LEU A 133 2.30 4.80 7.69
CA LEU A 133 2.12 3.37 7.90
C LEU A 133 2.33 3.06 9.38
N THR A 134 1.39 2.35 9.97
CA THR A 134 1.38 1.99 11.40
C THR A 134 1.23 0.50 11.58
N VAL A 135 1.75 -0.04 12.67
CA VAL A 135 1.52 -1.42 13.11
C VAL A 135 0.69 -1.38 14.38
N ALA A 136 -0.53 -1.92 14.33
CA ALA A 136 -1.49 -1.88 15.44
C ALA A 136 -1.71 -0.46 16.01
N GLY A 137 -1.70 0.55 15.14
CA GLY A 137 -1.91 1.96 15.50
C GLY A 137 -0.65 2.72 15.96
N ASP A 138 0.48 2.05 16.14
CA ASP A 138 1.76 2.68 16.46
C ASP A 138 2.52 3.04 15.16
N ASN A 139 3.02 4.27 15.07
CA ASN A 139 3.79 4.78 13.92
C ASN A 139 5.29 4.97 14.21
N GLY A 140 5.71 4.78 15.47
CA GLY A 140 7.05 5.10 15.94
C GLY A 140 8.02 3.92 15.98
N GLY A 141 7.56 2.72 15.59
CA GLY A 141 8.35 1.49 15.65
C GLY A 141 9.15 1.17 14.39
N TRP A 142 8.98 1.88 13.27
CA TRP A 142 9.73 1.56 12.06
C TRP A 142 11.23 1.85 12.20
N THR A 143 12.04 0.94 11.69
CA THR A 143 13.49 1.04 11.68
C THR A 143 14.05 0.63 10.32
N ILE A 144 15.10 1.31 9.88
CA ILE A 144 15.96 0.86 8.78
C ILE A 144 17.12 0.11 9.41
N CYS A 145 17.33 -1.14 9.01
CA CYS A 145 18.34 -2.03 9.58
C CYS A 145 19.26 -2.60 8.50
N PRO A 146 20.53 -2.91 8.84
CA PRO A 146 21.39 -3.66 7.95
C PRO A 146 20.77 -5.02 7.64
N GLY A 147 20.61 -5.30 6.35
CA GLY A 147 20.11 -6.56 5.80
C GLY A 147 21.19 -7.30 5.03
N VAL A 148 20.77 -8.36 4.34
CA VAL A 148 21.66 -9.19 3.54
C VAL A 148 22.21 -8.43 2.33
N LEU A 149 23.39 -8.85 1.85
CA LEU A 149 24.07 -8.24 0.70
C LEU A 149 24.31 -6.72 0.85
N GLY A 150 24.48 -6.25 2.08
CA GLY A 150 24.73 -4.84 2.41
C GLY A 150 23.55 -3.91 2.12
N GLN A 151 22.34 -4.44 1.95
CA GLN A 151 21.14 -3.65 1.71
C GLN A 151 20.49 -3.22 3.02
N ASP A 152 19.93 -2.01 3.04
CA ASP A 152 19.13 -1.51 4.16
C ASP A 152 17.68 -2.00 4.02
N VAL A 153 17.20 -2.76 5.01
CA VAL A 153 15.85 -3.35 5.04
C VAL A 153 14.96 -2.70 6.09
N ILE A 154 13.65 -2.80 5.90
CA ILE A 154 12.66 -2.21 6.80
C ILE A 154 12.20 -3.24 7.83
N LYS A 155 12.42 -2.93 9.11
CA LYS A 155 11.99 -3.75 10.25
C LYS A 155 11.04 -2.98 11.16
N TRP A 156 10.18 -3.71 11.84
CA TRP A 156 9.40 -3.19 12.96
C TRP A 156 10.15 -3.42 14.27
N ARG A 157 10.42 -2.33 14.99
CA ARG A 157 11.15 -2.28 16.27
C ARG A 157 12.45 -3.07 16.22
N GLY A 158 13.22 -2.89 15.14
CA GLY A 158 14.53 -3.52 14.99
C GLY A 158 15.48 -3.05 16.08
N THR A 159 16.17 -4.00 16.71
CA THR A 159 17.09 -3.72 17.84
C THR A 159 18.55 -4.04 17.55
N ALA A 160 18.83 -4.64 16.39
CA ALA A 160 20.18 -4.99 15.99
C ALA A 160 21.07 -3.73 15.84
N THR A 161 22.37 -3.91 16.06
CA THR A 161 23.39 -2.87 15.82
C THR A 161 23.28 -2.34 14.39
N GLY A 162 23.24 -1.01 14.25
CA GLY A 162 23.08 -0.34 12.96
C GLY A 162 21.63 -0.07 12.55
N CYS A 163 20.63 -0.59 13.28
CA CYS A 163 19.24 -0.16 13.10
C CYS A 163 19.07 1.31 13.51
N ARG A 164 18.43 2.09 12.65
CA ARG A 164 18.06 3.49 12.91
C ARG A 164 16.56 3.68 12.79
N LYS A 165 15.99 4.52 13.66
CA LYS A 165 14.56 4.85 13.63
C LYS A 165 14.20 5.59 12.34
N THR A 166 13.02 5.30 11.80
CA THR A 166 12.45 5.99 10.64
C THR A 166 10.93 6.09 10.77
N TYR A 167 10.29 6.80 9.85
CA TYR A 167 8.87 6.72 9.58
C TYR A 167 8.64 6.20 8.17
N VAL A 168 7.60 5.40 7.99
CA VAL A 168 7.20 4.91 6.67
C VAL A 168 5.95 5.67 6.22
N HIS A 169 6.07 6.42 5.12
CA HIS A 169 5.00 7.20 4.54
C HIS A 169 4.45 6.53 3.28
N ALA A 170 3.13 6.48 3.16
CA ALA A 170 2.40 6.30 1.92
C ALA A 170 2.29 7.65 1.20
N VAL A 171 2.84 7.74 -0.01
CA VAL A 171 2.89 8.95 -0.82
C VAL A 171 2.28 8.70 -2.20
N ARG A 172 1.73 9.75 -2.81
CA ARG A 172 1.10 9.64 -4.14
C ARG A 172 2.11 9.65 -5.28
N ASP A 173 3.23 10.32 -5.07
CA ASP A 173 4.27 10.54 -6.06
C ASP A 173 5.62 10.05 -5.53
N ALA A 174 6.48 9.58 -6.43
CA ALA A 174 7.84 9.18 -6.11
C ALA A 174 8.62 10.34 -5.44
N PRO A 175 9.58 10.05 -4.55
CA PRO A 175 10.31 11.10 -3.82
C PRO A 175 11.39 11.82 -4.64
N TYR A 176 11.49 11.57 -5.94
CA TYR A 176 12.47 12.16 -6.87
C TYR A 176 11.81 12.56 -8.19
#